data_AF-A0A2E9WLS8-F1
#
_entry.id   AF-A0A2E9WLS8-F1
#
_cell.length_a   1.000
_cell.length_b   1.000
_cell.length_c   1.000
_cell.angle_alpha   90.00
_cell.angle_beta   90.00
_cell.angle_gamma   90.00
#
_symmetry.space_group_name_H-M   'P 1'
#
loop_
_entity.id
_entity.type
_entity.pdbx_description
1 polymer ?
#
loop_
_entity_poly.entity_id
_entity_poly.type
_entity_poly.pdbx_seq_one_letter_code
_entity_poly.pdbx_strand_id
1 'polypeptide(L)'
;MSWTVYVLLSESHGVTYVGISTDVERRLLQHNGEVPGGARSTTRGRPWELAVTYGPYPDRGRAQAVEYQVKRRRGKQRLDWVEDEEP
;
A
#
# COMPACT_ATOMS: atom_id res chain seq x y z
N MET A 1 -1.79 -5.89 17.44
CA MET A 1 -1.35 -4.88 16.43
C MET A 1 -2.02 -5.25 15.13
N SER A 2 -2.81 -4.36 14.54
CA SER A 2 -3.47 -4.59 13.26
C SER A 2 -2.55 -4.25 12.09
N TRP A 3 -2.63 -5.04 11.02
CA TRP A 3 -1.89 -4.82 9.79
C TRP A 3 -2.81 -4.28 8.70
N THR A 4 -2.35 -3.26 7.98
CA THR A 4 -3.11 -2.64 6.90
C THR A 4 -2.32 -2.80 5.60
N VAL A 5 -2.99 -3.25 4.55
CA VAL A 5 -2.46 -3.22 3.19
C VAL A 5 -2.80 -1.86 2.61
N TYR A 6 -1.82 -1.15 2.06
CA TYR A 6 -2.04 0.17 1.48
C TYR A 6 -1.57 0.19 0.02
N VAL A 7 -2.27 0.97 -0.78
CA VAL A 7 -1.92 1.27 -2.16
C VAL A 7 -1.63 2.76 -2.26
N LEU A 8 -0.41 3.09 -2.69
CA LEU A 8 -0.03 4.45 -3.02
C LEU A 8 -0.10 4.66 -4.53
N LEU A 9 -0.49 5.85 -4.94
CA LEU A 9 -0.43 6.30 -6.32
C LEU A 9 0.66 7.36 -6.45
N SER A 10 1.50 7.22 -7.46
CA SER A 10 2.41 8.28 -7.89
C SER A 10 1.66 9.21 -8.82
N GLU A 11 1.45 10.45 -8.41
CA GLU A 11 0.85 11.48 -9.28
C GLU A 11 1.72 11.73 -10.52
N SER A 12 3.03 11.65 -10.36
CA SER A 12 4.00 12.02 -11.39
C SER A 12 4.18 10.96 -12.48
N HIS A 13 4.05 9.67 -12.15
CA HIS A 13 4.37 8.58 -13.07
C HIS A 13 3.21 7.62 -13.34
N GLY A 14 2.06 7.79 -12.68
CA GLY A 14 0.91 6.89 -12.81
C GLY A 14 1.20 5.46 -12.35
N VAL A 15 2.28 5.27 -11.58
CA VAL A 15 2.65 3.98 -10.99
C VAL A 15 2.01 3.82 -9.63
N THR A 16 1.68 2.59 -9.27
CA THR A 16 1.15 2.27 -7.94
C THR A 16 2.17 1.51 -7.12
N TYR A 17 2.25 1.77 -5.83
CA TYR A 17 2.99 0.97 -4.88
C TYR A 17 2.02 0.24 -3.94
N VAL A 18 2.27 -1.03 -3.65
CA VAL A 18 1.46 -1.82 -2.72
C VAL A 18 2.37 -2.35 -1.63
N GLY A 19 1.99 -2.15 -0.37
CA GLY A 19 2.73 -2.65 0.78
C GLY A 19 1.81 -2.87 1.98
N ILE A 20 2.39 -3.39 3.06
CA ILE A 20 1.71 -3.56 4.35
C ILE A 20 2.42 -2.78 5.44
N SER A 21 1.66 -2.19 6.37
CA SER A 21 2.19 -1.49 7.53
C SER A 21 1.18 -1.55 8.68
N THR A 22 1.67 -1.46 9.90
CA THR A 22 0.83 -1.19 11.09
C THR A 22 0.60 0.32 11.27
N ASP A 23 1.36 1.16 10.56
CA ASP A 23 1.29 2.62 10.56
C ASP A 23 1.48 3.12 9.10
N VAL A 24 0.36 3.36 8.41
CA VAL A 24 0.36 3.73 6.99
C VAL A 24 0.78 5.18 6.79
N GLU A 25 0.34 6.07 7.68
CA GLU A 25 0.64 7.50 7.62
C GLU A 25 2.14 7.76 7.76
N ARG A 26 2.78 7.18 8.77
CA ARG A 26 4.24 7.26 8.92
C ARG A 26 4.96 6.72 7.71
N ARG A 27 4.45 5.64 7.11
CA ARG A 27 5.05 5.01 5.93
C ARG A 27 4.92 5.88 4.68
N LEU A 28 3.80 6.59 4.53
CA LEU A 28 3.61 7.60 3.47
C LEU A 28 4.64 8.73 3.59
N LEU A 29 4.82 9.30 4.79
CA LEU A 29 5.83 10.33 5.06
C LEU A 29 7.24 9.83 4.74
N GLN A 30 7.56 8.57 5.07
CA GLN A 30 8.83 7.93 4.71
C GLN A 30 9.01 7.84 3.18
N HIS A 31 7.95 7.44 2.47
CA HIS A 31 7.98 7.33 1.02
C HIS A 31 8.17 8.69 0.35
N ASN A 32 7.54 9.76 0.87
CA ASN A 32 7.71 11.15 0.43
C ASN A 32 9.01 11.80 0.93
N GLY A 33 9.70 11.17 1.89
CA GLY A 33 11.00 11.62 2.39
C GLY A 33 10.93 12.71 3.44
N GLU A 34 9.75 12.92 4.01
CA GLU A 34 9.51 13.83 5.12
C GLU A 34 10.09 13.29 6.42
N VAL A 35 10.16 11.95 6.56
CA VAL A 35 10.79 11.29 7.71
C VAL A 35 11.78 10.18 7.27
N PRO A 36 12.81 9.88 8.08
CA PRO A 36 13.79 8.83 7.77
C PRO A 36 13.17 7.41 7.73
N GLY A 37 13.76 6.53 6.91
CA GLY A 37 13.38 5.11 6.82
C GLY A 37 12.57 4.72 5.56
N GLY A 38 12.43 5.63 4.60
CA GLY A 38 11.88 5.33 3.27
C GLY A 38 12.79 4.44 2.43
N ALA A 39 12.19 3.56 1.64
CA ALA A 39 12.94 2.72 0.70
C ALA A 39 13.53 3.58 -0.44
N ARG A 40 14.79 3.32 -0.81
CA ARG A 40 15.46 4.06 -1.92
C ARG A 40 14.70 3.97 -3.25
N SER A 41 13.92 2.91 -3.48
CA SER A 41 13.14 2.73 -4.70
C SER A 41 11.92 3.66 -4.78
N THR A 42 11.42 4.17 -3.66
CA THR A 42 10.23 5.04 -3.65
C THR A 42 10.56 6.52 -3.78
N THR A 43 11.83 6.90 -3.90
CA THR A 43 12.20 8.30 -4.16
C THR A 43 11.79 8.75 -5.57
N ARG A 44 11.82 7.83 -6.56
CA ARG A 44 11.54 8.13 -7.97
C ARG A 44 10.05 8.34 -8.29
N GLY A 45 9.14 7.83 -7.47
CA GLY A 45 7.70 7.94 -7.69
C GLY A 45 7.02 9.05 -6.90
N ARG A 46 7.78 9.96 -6.27
CA ARG A 46 7.21 11.08 -5.54
C ARG A 46 6.54 12.10 -6.49
N PRO A 47 5.51 12.85 -6.04
CA PRO A 47 4.81 12.67 -4.77
C PRO A 47 3.96 11.38 -4.78
N TRP A 48 3.93 10.70 -3.64
CA TRP A 48 3.03 9.58 -3.40
C TRP A 48 1.82 10.06 -2.63
N GLU A 49 0.66 9.61 -3.05
CA GLU A 49 -0.61 9.80 -2.35
C GLU A 49 -1.17 8.46 -1.92
N LEU A 50 -1.83 8.42 -0.76
CA LEU A 50 -2.55 7.25 -0.32
C LEU A 50 -3.86 7.13 -1.13
N ALA A 51 -3.95 6.09 -1.95
CA ALA A 51 -5.12 5.89 -2.81
C ALA A 51 -6.20 5.04 -2.14
N VAL A 52 -5.82 3.90 -1.55
CA VAL A 52 -6.75 3.03 -0.83
C VAL A 52 -6.02 2.19 0.23
N THR A 53 -6.75 1.77 1.26
CA THR A 53 -6.30 0.82 2.28
C THR A 53 -7.26 -0.37 2.37
N TYR A 54 -6.72 -1.53 2.72
CA TYR A 54 -7.47 -2.75 2.99
C TYR A 54 -7.12 -3.30 4.38
N GLY A 55 -8.12 -3.84 5.06
CA GLY A 55 -8.04 -4.30 6.46
C GLY A 55 -8.88 -3.41 7.39
N PRO A 56 -8.56 -3.35 8.69
CA PRO A 56 -7.38 -3.94 9.36
C PRO A 56 -7.40 -5.47 9.45
N TYR A 57 -6.23 -6.09 9.31
CA TYR A 57 -6.03 -7.54 9.46
C TYR A 57 -5.41 -7.90 10.82
N PRO A 58 -5.78 -9.05 11.40
CA PRO A 58 -5.33 -9.44 12.73
C PRO A 58 -3.85 -9.81 12.78
N ASP A 59 -3.30 -10.32 11.67
CA ASP A 59 -1.93 -10.80 11.59
C ASP A 59 -1.25 -10.44 10.27
N ARG A 60 0.08 -10.52 10.28
CA ARG A 60 0.92 -10.19 9.11
C ARG A 60 0.69 -11.17 7.97
N GLY A 61 0.40 -12.44 8.25
CA GLY A 61 0.17 -13.47 7.24
C GLY A 61 -1.05 -13.16 6.39
N ARG A 62 -2.18 -12.82 7.02
CA ARG A 62 -3.38 -12.37 6.32
C ARG A 62 -3.11 -11.12 5.47
N ALA A 63 -2.43 -10.12 6.04
CA ALA A 63 -2.07 -8.92 5.29
C ALA A 63 -1.16 -9.22 4.08
N GLN A 64 -0.20 -10.13 4.21
CA GLN A 64 0.66 -10.56 3.09
C GLN A 64 -0.11 -11.33 2.01
N ALA A 65 -1.07 -12.17 2.41
CA ALA A 65 -1.93 -12.86 1.45
C ALA A 65 -2.76 -11.86 0.62
N VAL A 66 -3.36 -10.86 1.28
CA VAL A 66 -4.09 -9.79 0.60
C VAL A 66 -3.15 -8.95 -0.28
N GLU A 67 -1.99 -8.55 0.24
CA GLU A 67 -0.96 -7.83 -0.54
C GLU A 67 -0.60 -8.57 -1.84
N TYR A 68 -0.44 -9.89 -1.75
CA TYR A 68 -0.18 -10.75 -2.90
C TYR A 68 -1.33 -10.71 -3.92
N GLN A 69 -2.59 -10.83 -3.47
CA GLN A 69 -3.75 -10.74 -4.36
C GLN A 69 -3.87 -9.36 -5.04
N VAL A 70 -3.68 -8.27 -4.29
CA VAL A 70 -3.70 -6.90 -4.82
C VAL A 70 -2.56 -6.70 -5.82
N LYS A 71 -1.35 -7.21 -5.54
CA LYS A 71 -0.20 -7.10 -6.45
C LYS A 71 -0.41 -7.79 -7.80
N ARG A 72 -1.21 -8.85 -7.85
CA ARG A 72 -1.56 -9.57 -9.10
C ARG A 72 -2.42 -8.72 -10.04
N ARG A 73 -3.18 -7.76 -9.52
CA ARG A 73 -3.93 -6.79 -10.33
C ARG A 73 -2.98 -5.76 -10.93
N ARG A 74 -3.35 -5.15 -12.06
CA ARG A 74 -2.50 -4.17 -12.78
C ARG A 74 -3.09 -2.76 -12.75
N GLY A 75 -2.23 -1.76 -12.53
CA GLY A 75 -2.60 -0.35 -12.58
C GLY A 75 -3.72 0.00 -11.60
N LYS A 76 -4.73 0.73 -12.10
CA LYS A 76 -5.89 1.18 -11.31
C LYS A 76 -6.78 0.05 -10.78
N GLN A 77 -6.72 -1.16 -11.37
CA GLN A 77 -7.48 -2.31 -10.87
C GLN A 77 -7.08 -2.73 -9.44
N ARG A 78 -5.95 -2.23 -8.94
CA ARG A 78 -5.50 -2.40 -7.54
C ARG A 78 -6.32 -1.57 -6.55
N LEU A 79 -7.02 -0.53 -7.02
CA LEU A 79 -7.84 0.37 -6.20
C LEU A 79 -9.23 -0.21 -5.95
N ASP A 80 -9.71 -1.02 -6.89
CA ASP A 80 -11.02 -1.66 -6.84
C ASP A 80 -10.91 -3.14 -6.41
N TRP A 81 -9.88 -3.49 -5.61
CA TRP A 81 -9.84 -4.83 -5.03
C TRP A 81 -10.88 -4.90 -3.93
N VAL A 82 -11.79 -5.85 -4.07
CA VAL A 82 -12.73 -6.21 -3.02
C VAL A 82 -12.22 -7.51 -2.42
N GLU A 83 -12.21 -7.57 -1.10
CA GLU A 83 -12.10 -8.84 -0.41
C GLU A 83 -13.39 -9.60 -0.76
N ASP A 84 -13.27 -10.77 -1.38
CA ASP A 84 -14.40 -11.69 -1.42
C ASP A 84 -14.68 -12.04 0.04
N GLU A 85 -15.73 -11.46 0.62
CA GLU A 85 -16.25 -11.91 1.91
C GLU A 85 -16.59 -13.39 1.70
N GLU A 86 -15.76 -14.30 2.21
CA GLU A 86 -16.19 -15.68 2.35
C GLU A 86 -17.42 -15.65 3.28
N PRO A 87 -18.58 -16.16 2.81
CA PRO A 87 -19.81 -16.17 3.59
C PRO A 87 -19.73 -17.05 4.84
#